data_AF-A0A1I1VKM9-F1
#
_entry.id   AF-A0A1I1VKM9-F1
#
_cell.length_a   1.000
_cell.length_b   1.000
_cell.length_c   1.000
_cell.angle_alpha   90.00
_cell.angle_beta   90.00
_cell.angle_gamma   90.00
#
_symmetry.space_group_name_H-M   'P 1'
#
loop_
_entity.id
_entity.type
_entity.pdbx_description
1 polymer ?
#
loop_
_entity_poly.entity_id
_entity_poly.type
_entity_poly.pdbx_seq_one_letter_code
_entity_poly.pdbx_strand_id
1 'polypeptide(L)'
;MAPRPDLSQLRTPEGNLVGPEELQELMAEQGYSAGDRYQFLKSVLTELDRAESVGDVGRAEELSAEIRRILSNEQEKLRGTTTPEPPRRGGGGS
;
A
#
# COMPACT_ATOMS: atom_id res chain seq x y z
N MET A 1 -1.83 -16.10 -11.31
CA MET A 1 -2.90 -15.27 -10.71
C MET A 1 -2.38 -14.80 -9.36
N ALA A 2 -2.23 -13.50 -9.14
CA ALA A 2 -2.05 -13.00 -7.77
C ALA A 2 -3.33 -13.33 -6.98
N PRO A 3 -3.24 -13.75 -5.71
CA PRO A 3 -4.42 -13.97 -4.89
C PRO A 3 -5.28 -12.71 -4.92
N ARG A 4 -6.59 -12.86 -5.16
CA ARG A 4 -7.51 -11.73 -5.04
C ARG A 4 -7.44 -11.27 -3.57
N PRO A 5 -7.17 -9.98 -3.30
CA PRO A 5 -7.22 -9.50 -1.93
C PRO A 5 -8.62 -9.75 -1.39
N ASP A 6 -8.70 -10.26 -0.17
CA ASP A 6 -9.98 -10.42 0.49
C ASP A 6 -10.48 -9.04 0.93
N LEU A 7 -11.31 -8.42 0.11
CA LEU A 7 -11.89 -7.10 0.38
C LEU A 7 -12.81 -7.11 1.61
N SER A 8 -13.18 -8.29 2.14
CA SER A 8 -13.88 -8.35 3.42
C SER A 8 -13.04 -7.77 4.56
N GLN A 9 -11.71 -7.79 4.44
CA GLN A 9 -10.80 -7.16 5.40
C GLN A 9 -10.88 -5.62 5.39
N LEU A 10 -11.43 -5.04 4.33
CA LEU A 10 -11.64 -3.59 4.19
C LEU A 10 -13.06 -3.18 4.57
N ARG A 11 -13.82 -4.09 5.17
CA ARG A 11 -15.14 -3.79 5.69
C ARG A 11 -15.11 -3.74 7.20
N THR A 12 -15.73 -2.71 7.76
CA THR A 12 -16.04 -2.66 9.18
C THR A 12 -17.07 -3.74 9.50
N PRO A 13 -17.24 -4.12 10.79
CA PRO A 13 -18.28 -5.08 11.20
C PRO A 13 -19.70 -4.68 10.74
N GLU A 14 -19.94 -3.39 10.55
CA GLU A 14 -21.20 -2.81 10.06
C GLU A 14 -21.38 -2.93 8.54
N GLY A 15 -20.35 -3.41 7.83
CA GLY A 15 -20.35 -3.63 6.39
C GLY A 15 -19.91 -2.43 5.54
N ASN A 16 -19.52 -1.33 6.18
CA ASN A 16 -19.01 -0.10 5.55
C ASN A 16 -17.53 -0.24 5.19
N LEU A 17 -17.02 0.61 4.30
CA LEU A 17 -15.59 0.65 4.01
C LEU A 17 -14.81 1.21 5.20
N VAL A 18 -13.67 0.57 5.51
CA VAL A 18 -12.70 1.12 6.46
C VAL A 18 -12.19 2.47 5.98
N GLY A 19 -11.87 3.33 6.92
CA GLY A 19 -11.25 4.61 6.68
C GLY A 19 -9.72 4.54 6.60
N PRO A 20 -9.08 5.72 6.41
CA PRO A 20 -7.63 5.84 6.32
C PRO A 20 -6.86 5.26 7.51
N GLU A 21 -7.35 5.50 8.74
CA GLU A 21 -6.69 5.08 9.98
C GLU A 21 -6.75 3.56 10.14
N GLU A 22 -7.94 2.98 9.98
CA GLU A 22 -8.18 1.54 10.07
C GLU A 22 -7.40 0.76 8.98
N LEU A 23 -7.24 1.34 7.78
CA LEU A 23 -6.38 0.77 6.74
C LEU A 23 -4.91 0.68 7.21
N GLN A 24 -4.40 1.71 7.90
CA GLN A 24 -3.04 1.70 8.41
C GLN A 24 -2.85 0.68 9.54
N GLU A 25 -3.84 0.55 10.42
CA GLU A 25 -3.86 -0.46 11.49
C GLU A 25 -3.86 -1.88 10.92
N LEU A 26 -4.72 -2.17 9.95
CA LEU A 26 -4.77 -3.46 9.25
C LEU A 26 -3.42 -3.83 8.62
N MET A 27 -2.74 -2.87 8.00
CA MET A 27 -1.41 -3.10 7.43
C MET A 27 -0.34 -3.35 8.50
N ALA A 28 -0.45 -2.70 9.66
CA ALA A 28 0.48 -2.86 10.77
C ALA A 28 0.31 -4.24 11.45
N GLU A 29 -0.93 -4.68 11.66
CA GLU A 29 -1.26 -5.97 12.28
C GLU A 29 -0.81 -7.16 11.44
N GLN A 30 -0.97 -7.08 10.12
CA GLN A 30 -0.60 -8.16 9.20
C GLN A 30 0.92 -8.32 9.02
N GLY A 31 1.72 -7.36 9.52
CA GLY A 31 3.19 -7.42 9.44
C GLY A 31 3.73 -7.42 8.00
N TYR A 32 2.98 -6.87 7.05
CA TYR A 32 3.34 -6.92 5.64
C TYR A 32 4.71 -6.28 5.36
N SER A 33 5.53 -6.97 4.55
CA SER A 33 6.74 -6.38 3.98
C SER A 33 6.39 -5.20 3.06
N ALA A 34 7.33 -4.30 2.80
CA ALA A 34 7.08 -3.13 1.92
C ALA A 34 6.61 -3.54 0.51
N GLY A 35 7.12 -4.65 -0.02
CA GLY A 35 6.69 -5.19 -1.31
C GLY A 35 5.27 -5.76 -1.27
N ASP A 36 4.93 -6.49 -0.20
CA ASP A 36 3.60 -7.07 -0.03
C ASP A 36 2.53 -6.00 0.20
N ARG A 37 2.84 -4.97 1.00
CA ARG A 37 1.98 -3.78 1.17
C ARG A 37 1.68 -3.13 -0.16
N TYR A 38 2.70 -2.93 -1.00
CA TYR A 38 2.53 -2.33 -2.32
C TYR A 38 1.60 -3.15 -3.22
N GLN A 39 1.76 -4.48 -3.26
CA GLN A 39 0.91 -5.35 -4.08
C GLN A 39 -0.52 -5.44 -3.55
N PHE A 40 -0.67 -5.50 -2.22
CA PHE A 40 -1.98 -5.48 -1.56
C PHE A 40 -2.73 -4.19 -1.90
N LEU A 41 -2.13 -3.03 -1.62
CA LEU A 41 -2.73 -1.72 -1.84
C LEU A 41 -3.11 -1.48 -3.32
N LYS A 42 -2.30 -1.93 -4.28
CA LYS A 42 -2.66 -1.86 -5.71
C LYS A 42 -3.88 -2.71 -6.05
N SER A 43 -3.96 -3.89 -5.45
CA SER A 43 -5.07 -4.81 -5.69
C SER A 43 -6.35 -4.25 -5.08
N VAL A 44 -6.27 -3.63 -3.88
CA VAL A 44 -7.38 -2.89 -3.27
C VAL A 44 -7.87 -1.75 -4.16
N LEU A 45 -6.95 -0.89 -4.63
CA LEU A 45 -7.32 0.24 -5.50
C LEU A 45 -8.01 -0.22 -6.78
N THR A 46 -7.53 -1.32 -7.38
CA THR A 46 -8.14 -1.91 -8.59
C THR A 46 -9.57 -2.36 -8.34
N GLU A 47 -9.84 -2.93 -7.16
CA GLU A 47 -11.18 -3.39 -6.82
C GLU A 47 -12.11 -2.25 -6.39
N LEU A 48 -11.60 -1.19 -5.75
CA LEU A 48 -12.35 0.03 -5.48
C LEU A 48 -12.78 0.73 -6.78
N ASP A 49 -11.87 0.85 -7.76
CA ASP A 49 -12.19 1.43 -9.08
C ASP A 49 -13.22 0.58 -9.85
N ARG A 50 -13.22 -0.75 -9.65
CA ARG A 50 -14.23 -1.66 -10.26
C ARG A 50 -15.57 -1.60 -9.54
N ALA A 51 -15.55 -1.33 -8.24
CA ALA A 51 -16.72 -1.25 -7.42
C ALA A 51 -17.34 0.16 -7.55
N GLU A 52 -17.79 0.52 -8.75
CA GLU A 52 -18.62 1.73 -9.02
C GLU A 52 -19.94 1.76 -8.22
N SER A 53 -20.20 0.75 -7.38
CA SER A 53 -21.47 0.43 -6.73
C SER A 53 -21.37 0.25 -5.20
N VAL A 54 -20.22 0.46 -4.56
CA VAL A 54 -20.21 0.51 -3.09
C VAL A 54 -20.97 1.77 -2.72
N GLY A 55 -22.17 1.66 -2.15
CA GLY A 55 -23.10 2.78 -1.91
C GLY A 55 -22.59 3.90 -0.98
N ASP A 56 -21.29 3.94 -0.72
CA ASP A 56 -20.55 4.91 0.07
C ASP A 56 -19.40 5.51 -0.77
N VAL A 57 -19.78 6.28 -1.79
CA VAL A 57 -18.86 6.91 -2.75
C VAL A 57 -17.85 7.81 -2.04
N GLY A 58 -18.28 8.56 -1.01
CA GLY A 58 -17.40 9.45 -0.26
C GLY A 58 -16.29 8.70 0.46
N ARG A 59 -16.64 7.61 1.15
CA ARG A 59 -15.64 6.78 1.85
C ARG A 59 -14.71 6.05 0.88
N ALA A 60 -15.23 5.61 -0.27
CA ALA A 60 -14.42 4.98 -1.32
C ALA A 60 -13.39 5.96 -1.91
N GLU A 61 -13.76 7.23 -2.11
CA GLU A 61 -12.86 8.27 -2.58
C GLU A 61 -11.78 8.60 -1.53
N GLU A 62 -12.15 8.77 -0.26
CA GLU A 62 -11.20 9.00 0.84
C GLU A 62 -10.18 7.85 0.96
N LEU A 63 -10.67 6.62 0.92
CA LEU A 63 -9.84 5.42 0.99
C LEU A 63 -8.91 5.31 -0.22
N SER A 64 -9.41 5.59 -1.43
CA SER A 64 -8.60 5.60 -2.66
C SER A 64 -7.52 6.66 -2.62
N ALA A 65 -7.81 7.84 -2.09
CA ALA A 65 -6.84 8.92 -1.92
C ALA A 65 -5.71 8.53 -0.95
N GLU A 66 -6.06 7.94 0.20
CA GLU A 66 -5.07 7.47 1.17
C GLU A 66 -4.21 6.34 0.61
N ILE A 67 -4.81 5.36 -0.08
CA ILE A 67 -4.07 4.27 -0.74
C ILE A 67 -3.06 4.82 -1.74
N ARG A 68 -3.45 5.79 -2.57
CA ARG A 68 -2.54 6.44 -3.54
C ARG A 68 -1.39 7.15 -2.83
N ARG A 69 -1.65 7.83 -1.71
CA ARG A 69 -0.61 8.47 -0.89
C ARG A 69 0.38 7.44 -0.34
N ILE A 70 -0.10 6.33 0.23
CA ILE A 70 0.76 5.28 0.77
C ILE A 70 1.59 4.65 -0.35
N LEU A 71 0.98 4.33 -1.50
CA LEU A 71 1.68 3.77 -2.65
C LEU A 71 2.80 4.68 -3.16
N SER A 72 2.57 6.00 -3.20
CA SER A 72 3.60 6.97 -3.56
C SER A 72 4.78 6.90 -2.60
N ASN A 73 4.51 6.92 -1.29
CA ASN A 73 5.54 6.85 -0.25
C ASN A 73 6.32 5.54 -0.30
N GLU A 74 5.64 4.40 -0.45
CA GLU A 74 6.30 3.09 -0.55
C GLU A 74 7.13 3.00 -1.84
N GLN A 75 6.67 3.58 -2.95
CA GLN A 75 7.45 3.63 -4.20
C GLN A 75 8.73 4.46 -4.05
N GLU A 76 8.68 5.60 -3.34
CA GLU A 76 9.87 6.40 -3.04
C GLU A 76 10.86 5.63 -2.16
N LYS A 77 10.39 4.92 -1.14
CA LYS A 77 11.25 4.07 -0.28
C LYS A 77 11.93 2.96 -1.09
N LEU A 78 11.18 2.29 -1.97
CA LEU A 78 11.73 1.24 -2.85
C LEU A 78 12.79 1.79 -3.82
N ARG A 79 12.63 3.03 -4.29
CA ARG A 79 13.65 3.73 -5.12
C ARG A 79 14.86 4.19 -4.30
N GLY A 80 14.66 4.56 -3.03
CA GLY A 80 15.72 5.01 -2.12
C GLY A 80 16.62 3.90 -1.58
N THR A 81 16.16 2.65 -1.56
CA THR A 81 16.97 1.49 -1.13
C THR A 81 18.03 1.06 -2.14
N THR A 82 17.99 1.55 -3.37
CA THR A 82 19.14 1.54 -4.29
C THR A 82 20.07 2.70 -3.97
N THR A 83 20.80 2.61 -2.85
CA THR A 83 21.98 3.43 -2.65
C THR A 83 23.07 2.92 -3.61
N PRO A 84 23.58 3.72 -4.57
CA PRO A 84 24.83 3.36 -5.21
C PRO A 84 25.93 3.42 -4.14
N GLU A 85 26.50 2.27 -3.79
CA GLU A 85 27.68 2.21 -2.92
C GLU A 85 28.74 3.15 -3.54
N PRO A 86 29.23 4.18 -2.83
CA PRO A 86 30.33 4.99 -3.36
C PRO A 86 31.52 4.05 -3.59
N PRO A 87 32.28 4.20 -4.70
CA PRO A 87 33.39 3.30 -4.98
C PRO A 87 34.36 3.37 -3.80
N ARG A 88 34.59 2.22 -3.15
CA ARG A 88 35.64 2.11 -2.14
C ARG A 88 36.94 2.52 -2.81
N ARG A 89 37.44 3.71 -2.48
CA ARG A 89 38.81 4.10 -2.80
C ARG A 89 39.71 3.14 -2.03
N GLY A 90 40.11 2.08 -2.72
CA GLY A 90 41.18 1.20 -2.29
C GLY A 90 42.42 2.02 -1.99
N GLY A 91 43.07 1.66 -0.88
CA GLY A 91 44.37 2.19 -0.53
C GLY A 91 45.39 1.88 -1.61
N GLY A 92 46.26 2.86 -1.83
CA GLY A 92 47.56 2.75 -2.46
C GLY A 92 48.29 4.02 -2.01
N GLY A 93 49.23 4.01 -1.06
CA GLY A 93 50.09 2.91 -0.69
C GLY A 93 51.20 2.75 -1.71
N SER A 94 52.01 3.78 -1.89
CA SER A 94 53.47 3.76 -2.08
C SER A 94 53.97 5.20 -2.19
#